data_AF-A0A848QTF5-F1
#
_entry.id   AF-A0A848QTF5-F1
#
_cell.length_a   1.000
_cell.length_b   1.000
_cell.length_c   1.000
_cell.angle_alpha   90.00
_cell.angle_beta   90.00
_cell.angle_gamma   90.00
#
_symmetry.space_group_name_H-M   'P 1'
#
loop_
_entity.id
_entity.type
_entity.pdbx_description
1 polymer ?
#
loop_
_entity_poly.entity_id
_entity_poly.type
_entity_poly.pdbx_seq_one_letter_code
_entity_poly.pdbx_strand_id
1 'polypeptide(L)'
;MKIRTILLMGGLVLLGACSESKYDLDQLVPEEYHKILYVNNSGKQDLTLYDTDEDNKYTLSVVKSGSDPSLTASVKVSVLTQAELDEEYSEPEGTNYKLIGENCYSLDATTLDFSSADRYKLVNIFLKPQSVKAFMETDPEAVWVLPLQVTSETDSINAEKNELFLKLTGVITPAIGFANSDVEVKLLDYGSVSTFTEKVKFGLDTDNKWDLECKFVVDKEYIAEYNADNGTNFKVLPEGTYTVPEMVTLPNGTTNMELEVTIKGDQLATGDYMLPIKIVEVSQFEISEAKAVTPLAFRIMGHKLSRTGWTAEADTEELTGEGAGNGVAGCVLDDNLTTFWHSTWQTGNRIPLPYELIIDAKKEYTFTQLALMQRQHDSNRDTKAGEFYISSDKENWTKVGAFNMQQILEAQTFAVTPTKGRYIKIKMTDSFRDGYCSLSEVYAYGLE
;
A
#
# COMPACT_ATOMS: atom_id res chain seq x y z
N MET A 1 -18.07 -18.83 -72.05
CA MET A 1 -17.50 -17.68 -71.30
C MET A 1 -18.66 -16.91 -70.66
N LYS A 2 -18.55 -16.74 -69.34
CA LYS A 2 -19.23 -15.77 -68.44
C LYS A 2 -20.70 -15.99 -68.02
N ILE A 3 -20.82 -15.84 -66.69
CA ILE A 3 -21.90 -16.00 -65.72
C ILE A 3 -22.60 -14.65 -65.47
N ARG A 4 -23.87 -14.70 -65.02
CA ARG A 4 -24.53 -13.86 -63.97
C ARG A 4 -25.92 -14.49 -63.70
N THR A 5 -26.24 -15.14 -62.57
CA THR A 5 -26.66 -14.63 -61.22
C THR A 5 -27.63 -13.43 -61.32
N ILE A 6 -28.81 -13.32 -60.69
CA ILE A 6 -29.47 -13.74 -59.43
C ILE A 6 -31.01 -13.65 -59.73
N LEU A 7 -31.96 -14.47 -59.24
CA LEU A 7 -32.79 -14.34 -58.00
C LEU A 7 -34.04 -15.22 -58.22
N LEU A 8 -34.50 -16.00 -57.23
CA LEU A 8 -35.94 -16.08 -56.92
C LEU A 8 -36.19 -16.74 -55.56
N MET A 9 -37.20 -16.21 -54.89
CA MET A 9 -37.67 -16.47 -53.54
C MET A 9 -39.01 -17.22 -53.62
N GLY A 10 -39.28 -18.11 -52.66
CA GLY A 10 -40.64 -18.37 -52.14
C GLY A 10 -41.42 -19.56 -52.72
N GLY A 11 -41.85 -20.46 -51.81
CA GLY A 11 -42.89 -21.46 -52.10
C GLY A 11 -43.01 -22.53 -51.03
N LEU A 12 -43.74 -22.24 -49.95
CA LEU A 12 -44.23 -23.20 -48.95
C LEU A 12 -45.50 -23.89 -49.49
N VAL A 13 -45.71 -25.20 -49.23
CA VAL A 13 -46.99 -25.85 -48.80
C VAL A 13 -46.90 -27.41 -48.82
N LEU A 14 -46.93 -27.96 -47.60
CA LEU A 14 -47.66 -29.10 -47.00
C LEU A 14 -47.65 -30.56 -47.54
N LEU A 15 -47.11 -31.43 -46.66
CA LEU A 15 -47.64 -32.67 -46.03
C LEU A 15 -48.23 -33.84 -46.84
N GLY A 16 -47.71 -35.05 -46.60
CA GLY A 16 -48.44 -36.31 -46.78
C GLY A 16 -47.64 -37.62 -46.87
N ALA A 17 -47.08 -38.08 -45.74
CA ALA A 17 -46.84 -39.48 -45.32
C ALA A 17 -46.14 -40.52 -46.22
N CYS A 18 -44.99 -41.04 -45.75
CA CYS A 18 -44.55 -42.46 -45.70
C CYS A 18 -43.30 -42.50 -44.78
N SER A 19 -43.46 -42.79 -43.48
CA SER A 19 -43.17 -44.08 -42.84
C SER A 19 -41.67 -44.37 -42.64
N GLU A 20 -41.25 -44.38 -41.37
CA GLU A 20 -40.02 -44.99 -40.82
C GLU A 20 -38.69 -44.30 -41.23
N SER A 21 -37.78 -43.94 -40.34
CA SER A 21 -37.50 -44.42 -38.99
C SER A 21 -37.10 -43.26 -38.07
N LYS A 22 -37.55 -43.34 -36.83
CA LYS A 22 -36.98 -42.62 -35.69
C LYS A 22 -35.58 -43.15 -35.31
N TYR A 23 -35.07 -44.13 -36.07
CA TYR A 23 -33.72 -44.67 -36.02
C TYR A 23 -32.84 -43.86 -36.97
N ASP A 24 -32.00 -43.00 -36.40
CA ASP A 24 -30.55 -43.01 -36.65
C ASP A 24 -29.84 -41.85 -35.96
N LEU A 25 -30.56 -40.82 -35.47
CA LEU A 25 -29.91 -39.78 -34.67
C LEU A 25 -29.40 -40.30 -33.31
N ASP A 26 -30.14 -41.23 -32.70
CA ASP A 26 -29.75 -41.89 -31.45
C ASP A 26 -28.57 -42.87 -31.65
N GLN A 27 -28.18 -43.20 -32.89
CA GLN A 27 -26.99 -43.98 -33.22
C GLN A 27 -25.81 -43.13 -33.73
N LEU A 28 -25.97 -41.80 -33.87
CA LEU A 28 -24.88 -40.91 -34.30
C LEU A 28 -23.88 -40.60 -33.19
N VAL A 29 -24.29 -40.74 -31.93
CA VAL A 29 -23.43 -40.51 -30.77
C VAL A 29 -22.92 -41.87 -30.28
N PRO A 30 -21.60 -42.12 -30.28
CA PRO A 30 -21.07 -43.36 -29.72
C PRO A 30 -21.50 -43.53 -28.25
N GLU A 31 -21.73 -44.77 -27.81
CA GLU A 31 -22.26 -45.06 -26.46
C GLU A 31 -21.42 -44.45 -25.33
N GLU A 32 -20.09 -44.35 -25.53
CA GLU A 32 -19.15 -43.71 -24.61
C GLU A 32 -19.39 -42.20 -24.39
N TYR A 33 -20.16 -41.54 -25.25
CA TYR A 33 -20.56 -40.13 -25.12
C TYR A 33 -22.00 -39.95 -24.65
N HIS A 34 -22.76 -41.05 -24.47
CA HIS A 34 -24.09 -40.98 -23.84
C HIS A 34 -24.01 -40.52 -22.40
N LYS A 35 -22.90 -40.84 -21.73
CA LYS A 35 -22.57 -40.45 -20.37
C LYS A 35 -21.07 -40.28 -20.25
N ILE A 36 -20.63 -39.09 -19.86
CA ILE A 36 -19.24 -38.80 -19.57
C ILE A 36 -19.16 -37.96 -18.30
N LEU A 37 -18.24 -38.31 -17.40
CA LEU A 37 -17.93 -37.51 -16.22
C LEU A 37 -16.69 -36.66 -16.43
N TYR A 38 -16.64 -35.53 -15.74
CA TYR A 38 -15.45 -34.69 -15.70
C TYR A 38 -15.42 -33.87 -14.41
N VAL A 39 -14.21 -33.48 -14.01
CA VAL A 39 -13.94 -32.54 -12.93
C VAL A 39 -14.09 -31.12 -13.44
N ASN A 40 -14.92 -30.33 -12.79
CA ASN A 40 -15.01 -28.90 -13.05
C ASN A 40 -13.77 -28.20 -12.45
N ASN A 41 -13.18 -27.24 -13.18
CA ASN A 41 -11.89 -26.62 -12.83
C ASN A 41 -10.76 -27.65 -12.66
N SER A 42 -10.72 -28.67 -13.54
CA SER A 42 -9.69 -29.71 -13.55
C SER A 42 -8.28 -29.16 -13.72
N GLY A 43 -7.29 -29.91 -13.22
CA GLY A 43 -5.87 -29.60 -13.34
C GLY A 43 -5.29 -28.87 -12.13
N LYS A 44 -4.17 -28.16 -12.35
CA LYS A 44 -3.39 -27.51 -11.29
C LYS A 44 -4.05 -26.26 -10.73
N GLN A 45 -4.16 -26.19 -9.41
CA GLN A 45 -4.65 -25.04 -8.66
C GLN A 45 -3.64 -24.71 -7.56
N ASP A 46 -3.19 -23.46 -7.50
CA ASP A 46 -2.40 -22.98 -6.36
C ASP A 46 -3.35 -22.69 -5.18
N LEU A 47 -2.97 -23.14 -3.98
CA LEU A 47 -3.75 -23.01 -2.76
C LEU A 47 -2.86 -22.60 -1.59
N THR A 48 -3.11 -21.40 -1.05
CA THR A 48 -2.55 -20.96 0.23
C THR A 48 -3.49 -21.36 1.36
N LEU A 49 -2.96 -21.93 2.43
CA LEU A 49 -3.71 -22.23 3.64
C LEU A 49 -3.51 -21.13 4.68
N TYR A 50 -4.55 -20.88 5.45
CA TYR A 50 -4.50 -19.94 6.56
C TYR A 50 -4.31 -20.70 7.86
N ASP A 51 -3.31 -20.31 8.63
CA ASP A 51 -2.99 -20.91 9.91
C ASP A 51 -4.01 -20.48 10.97
N THR A 52 -5.13 -21.20 11.00
CA THR A 52 -6.25 -20.97 11.92
C THR A 52 -6.58 -22.26 12.66
N ASP A 53 -7.39 -22.16 13.72
CA ASP A 53 -7.89 -23.34 14.44
C ASP A 53 -8.91 -24.18 13.62
N GLU A 54 -9.29 -23.71 12.43
CA GLU A 54 -10.28 -24.37 11.56
C GLU A 54 -9.62 -25.01 10.33
N ASP A 55 -10.18 -26.14 9.90
CA ASP A 55 -9.76 -26.78 8.66
C ASP A 55 -10.09 -25.87 7.46
N ASN A 56 -9.11 -25.69 6.58
CA ASN A 56 -9.27 -24.97 5.33
C ASN A 56 -10.08 -25.83 4.35
N LYS A 57 -11.26 -25.35 3.96
CA LYS A 57 -12.17 -26.08 3.07
C LYS A 57 -11.94 -25.74 1.60
N TYR A 58 -11.74 -26.76 0.77
CA TYR A 58 -11.77 -26.69 -0.70
C TYR A 58 -12.86 -27.61 -1.25
N THR A 59 -13.49 -27.27 -2.37
CA THR A 59 -14.59 -28.07 -2.94
C THR A 59 -14.24 -28.57 -4.34
N LEU A 60 -14.17 -29.90 -4.50
CA LEU A 60 -14.12 -30.58 -5.79
C LEU A 60 -15.55 -30.76 -6.34
N SER A 61 -15.74 -30.52 -7.64
CA SER A 61 -17.02 -30.73 -8.31
C SER A 61 -16.87 -31.69 -9.48
N VAL A 62 -17.60 -32.81 -9.44
CA VAL A 62 -17.65 -33.79 -10.51
C VAL A 62 -19.00 -33.68 -11.22
N VAL A 63 -18.95 -33.45 -12.54
CA VAL A 63 -20.12 -33.22 -13.38
C VAL A 63 -20.42 -34.48 -14.19
N LYS A 64 -21.69 -34.88 -14.22
CA LYS A 64 -22.23 -35.92 -15.10
C LYS A 64 -22.88 -35.26 -16.32
N SER A 65 -22.31 -35.49 -17.49
CA SER A 65 -22.80 -34.97 -18.77
C SER A 65 -22.95 -36.11 -19.79
N GLY A 66 -23.19 -35.78 -21.05
CA GLY A 66 -23.46 -36.74 -22.14
C GLY A 66 -24.83 -36.50 -22.79
N SER A 67 -25.08 -37.22 -23.88
CA SER A 67 -26.33 -37.07 -24.64
C SER A 67 -27.55 -37.69 -23.95
N ASP A 68 -27.36 -38.66 -23.05
CA ASP A 68 -28.45 -39.29 -22.29
C ASP A 68 -28.37 -38.94 -20.79
N PRO A 69 -29.10 -37.90 -20.35
CA PRO A 69 -29.09 -37.48 -18.95
C PRO A 69 -29.75 -38.47 -17.99
N SER A 70 -30.48 -39.48 -18.49
CA SER A 70 -31.23 -40.44 -17.66
C SER A 70 -30.34 -41.52 -17.04
N LEU A 71 -29.11 -41.71 -17.55
CA LEU A 71 -28.18 -42.71 -17.08
C LEU A 71 -27.61 -42.38 -15.69
N THR A 72 -27.48 -43.40 -14.83
CA THR A 72 -26.75 -43.32 -13.56
C THR A 72 -25.24 -43.46 -13.80
N ALA A 73 -24.42 -43.02 -12.85
CA ALA A 73 -22.97 -43.18 -12.91
C ALA A 73 -22.38 -43.45 -11.52
N SER A 74 -21.19 -44.03 -11.44
CA SER A 74 -20.43 -44.13 -10.21
C SER A 74 -18.96 -43.79 -10.47
N VAL A 75 -18.40 -42.94 -9.62
CA VAL A 75 -16.96 -42.61 -9.66
C VAL A 75 -16.34 -42.71 -8.28
N LYS A 76 -15.05 -42.97 -8.28
CA LYS A 76 -14.20 -42.95 -7.10
C LYS A 76 -13.26 -41.74 -7.17
N VAL A 77 -13.07 -41.09 -6.04
CA VAL A 77 -12.08 -40.04 -5.86
C VAL A 77 -10.94 -40.62 -5.01
N SER A 78 -9.73 -40.58 -5.54
CA SER A 78 -8.52 -41.07 -4.86
C SER A 78 -7.41 -40.06 -4.95
N VAL A 79 -6.49 -40.10 -4.00
CA VAL A 79 -5.23 -39.34 -4.07
C VAL A 79 -4.20 -40.22 -4.75
N LEU A 80 -3.40 -39.64 -5.66
CA LEU A 80 -2.29 -40.38 -6.29
C LEU A 80 -1.29 -40.83 -5.23
N THR A 81 -0.70 -41.99 -5.43
CA THR A 81 0.47 -42.42 -4.66
C THR A 81 1.69 -41.57 -5.05
N GLN A 82 2.72 -41.55 -4.20
CA GLN A 82 3.95 -40.81 -4.51
C GLN A 82 4.60 -41.32 -5.80
N ALA A 83 4.53 -42.63 -6.08
CA ALA A 83 5.09 -43.21 -7.30
C ALA A 83 4.34 -42.73 -8.56
N GLU A 84 3.00 -42.71 -8.52
CA GLU A 84 2.18 -42.18 -9.62
C GLU A 84 2.41 -40.67 -9.80
N LEU A 85 2.48 -39.90 -8.71
CA LEU A 85 2.81 -38.48 -8.75
C LEU A 85 4.19 -38.24 -9.39
N ASP A 86 5.18 -39.07 -9.06
CA ASP A 86 6.52 -38.94 -9.60
C ASP A 86 6.57 -39.24 -11.11
N GLU A 87 5.93 -40.33 -11.54
CA GLU A 87 5.86 -40.74 -12.95
C GLU A 87 5.06 -39.75 -13.81
N GLU A 88 3.91 -39.29 -13.33
CA GLU A 88 3.00 -38.43 -14.11
C GLU A 88 3.41 -36.95 -14.11
N TYR A 89 4.06 -36.47 -13.03
CA TYR A 89 4.32 -35.02 -12.85
C TYR A 89 5.76 -34.69 -12.46
N SER A 90 6.33 -35.31 -11.41
CA SER A 90 7.65 -34.89 -10.90
C SER A 90 8.75 -35.05 -11.95
N GLU A 91 8.84 -36.22 -12.58
CA GLU A 91 9.86 -36.53 -13.57
C GLU A 91 9.68 -35.76 -14.89
N PRO A 92 8.47 -35.71 -15.50
CA PRO A 92 8.26 -34.98 -16.75
C PRO A 92 8.52 -33.48 -16.62
N GLU A 93 8.25 -32.90 -15.45
CA GLU A 93 8.38 -31.46 -15.21
C GLU A 93 9.69 -31.07 -14.50
N GLY A 94 10.49 -32.04 -14.06
CA GLY A 94 11.71 -31.79 -13.30
C GLY A 94 11.46 -31.06 -11.98
N THR A 95 10.32 -31.30 -11.34
CA THR A 95 9.90 -30.66 -10.08
C THR A 95 9.78 -31.69 -8.96
N ASN A 96 10.33 -31.40 -7.77
CA ASN A 96 10.23 -32.30 -6.61
C ASN A 96 8.85 -32.21 -5.94
N TYR A 97 7.81 -32.79 -6.55
CA TYR A 97 6.49 -32.83 -5.93
C TYR A 97 6.44 -33.86 -4.79
N LYS A 98 5.85 -33.48 -3.65
CA LYS A 98 5.64 -34.36 -2.49
C LYS A 98 4.19 -34.32 -2.00
N LEU A 99 3.65 -35.49 -1.68
CA LEU A 99 2.33 -35.61 -1.08
C LEU A 99 2.33 -35.05 0.35
N ILE A 100 1.30 -34.28 0.71
CA ILE A 100 0.99 -34.07 2.13
C ILE A 100 0.58 -35.38 2.80
N GLY A 101 0.86 -35.50 4.10
CA GLY A 101 0.47 -36.68 4.87
C GLY A 101 -1.04 -36.89 4.95
N GLU A 102 -1.47 -38.14 5.16
CA GLU A 102 -2.88 -38.51 5.32
C GLU A 102 -3.56 -37.80 6.51
N ASN A 103 -2.78 -37.40 7.53
CA ASN A 103 -3.28 -36.63 8.67
C ASN A 103 -3.52 -35.14 8.35
N CYS A 104 -3.06 -34.66 7.20
CA CYS A 104 -3.17 -33.26 6.78
C CYS A 104 -4.50 -32.94 6.10
N TYR A 105 -5.29 -33.94 5.70
CA TYR A 105 -6.56 -33.69 5.03
C TYR A 105 -7.62 -34.74 5.35
N SER A 106 -8.87 -34.43 5.00
CA SER A 106 -9.95 -35.40 4.93
C SER A 106 -10.90 -35.07 3.78
N LEU A 107 -11.54 -36.11 3.24
CA LEU A 107 -12.58 -36.00 2.22
C LEU A 107 -13.89 -36.44 2.85
N ASP A 108 -14.96 -35.67 2.66
CA ASP A 108 -16.28 -36.07 3.15
C ASP A 108 -16.91 -37.22 2.34
N ALA A 109 -16.46 -37.42 1.09
CA ALA A 109 -16.83 -38.55 0.26
C ALA A 109 -15.69 -38.96 -0.68
N THR A 110 -15.50 -40.28 -0.85
CA THR A 110 -14.56 -40.87 -1.82
C THR A 110 -15.25 -41.63 -2.95
N THR A 111 -16.57 -41.77 -2.87
CA THR A 111 -17.40 -42.46 -3.86
C THR A 111 -18.63 -41.61 -4.14
N LEU A 112 -18.93 -41.40 -5.42
CA LEU A 112 -20.03 -40.56 -5.87
C LEU A 112 -20.93 -41.33 -6.82
N ASP A 113 -22.11 -41.73 -6.33
CA ASP A 113 -23.13 -42.39 -7.14
C ASP A 113 -24.15 -41.39 -7.66
N PHE A 114 -24.23 -41.18 -8.97
CA PHE A 114 -25.14 -40.27 -9.62
C PHE A 114 -26.45 -40.97 -10.00
N SER A 115 -27.56 -40.38 -9.57
CA SER A 115 -28.89 -40.71 -10.09
C SER A 115 -29.13 -40.04 -11.46
N SER A 116 -30.26 -40.36 -12.08
CA SER A 116 -30.72 -39.71 -13.32
C SER A 116 -30.99 -38.21 -13.16
N ALA A 117 -31.31 -37.75 -11.94
CA ALA A 117 -31.55 -36.35 -11.63
C ALA A 117 -30.25 -35.57 -11.36
N ASP A 118 -29.19 -36.24 -10.93
CA ASP A 118 -27.93 -35.59 -10.59
C ASP A 118 -27.22 -35.09 -11.85
N ARG A 119 -26.73 -33.85 -11.79
CA ARG A 119 -25.91 -33.22 -12.83
C ARG A 119 -24.49 -32.98 -12.37
N TYR A 120 -24.29 -32.77 -11.07
CA TYR A 120 -23.00 -32.68 -10.44
C TYR A 120 -23.09 -33.19 -9.00
N LYS A 121 -21.95 -33.60 -8.45
CA LYS A 121 -21.79 -33.86 -7.02
C LYS A 121 -20.53 -33.17 -6.53
N LEU A 122 -20.55 -32.77 -5.26
CA LEU A 122 -19.44 -32.08 -4.61
C LEU A 122 -18.74 -33.02 -3.63
N VAL A 123 -17.43 -32.86 -3.51
CA VAL A 123 -16.61 -33.43 -2.43
C VAL A 123 -15.93 -32.28 -1.73
N ASN A 124 -16.16 -32.16 -0.43
CA ASN A 124 -15.45 -31.18 0.39
C ASN A 124 -14.14 -31.80 0.88
N ILE A 125 -13.06 -31.05 0.68
CA ILE A 125 -11.71 -31.36 1.10
C ILE A 125 -11.42 -30.44 2.29
N PHE A 126 -11.11 -31.01 3.44
CA PHE A 126 -10.75 -30.27 4.65
C PHE A 126 -9.25 -30.44 4.89
N LEU A 127 -8.49 -29.36 4.80
CA LEU A 127 -7.04 -29.31 4.96
C LEU A 127 -6.67 -28.73 6.32
N LYS A 128 -5.80 -29.41 7.07
CA LYS A 128 -5.37 -29.03 8.42
C LYS A 128 -4.10 -28.19 8.36
N PRO A 129 -4.16 -26.86 8.56
CA PRO A 129 -3.04 -25.96 8.29
C PRO A 129 -1.78 -26.30 9.08
N GLN A 130 -1.92 -26.55 10.38
CA GLN A 130 -0.82 -26.90 11.28
C GLN A 130 -0.12 -28.20 10.87
N SER A 131 -0.89 -29.22 10.49
CA SER A 131 -0.32 -30.47 9.98
C SER A 131 0.42 -30.24 8.66
N VAL A 132 -0.18 -29.52 7.72
CA VAL A 132 0.46 -29.20 6.43
C VAL A 132 1.75 -28.42 6.66
N LYS A 133 1.73 -27.40 7.52
CA LYS A 133 2.90 -26.58 7.88
C LYS A 133 4.05 -27.44 8.38
N ALA A 134 3.78 -28.35 9.31
CA ALA A 134 4.79 -29.28 9.83
C ALA A 134 5.39 -30.18 8.73
N PHE A 135 4.59 -30.61 7.74
CA PHE A 135 5.12 -31.34 6.58
C PHE A 135 5.98 -30.46 5.69
N MET A 136 5.53 -29.24 5.38
CA MET A 136 6.29 -28.30 4.55
C MET A 136 7.68 -27.99 5.11
N GLU A 137 7.82 -27.94 6.44
CA GLU A 137 9.10 -27.75 7.13
C GLU A 137 10.07 -28.93 7.01
N THR A 138 9.60 -30.15 6.67
CA THR A 138 10.45 -31.33 6.54
C THR A 138 11.30 -31.34 5.28
N ASP A 139 10.84 -30.70 4.21
CA ASP A 139 11.57 -30.52 2.95
C ASP A 139 11.18 -29.17 2.33
N PRO A 140 11.94 -28.09 2.62
CA PRO A 140 11.65 -26.75 2.12
C PRO A 140 11.82 -26.59 0.60
N GLU A 141 12.55 -27.50 -0.06
CA GLU A 141 12.80 -27.48 -1.51
C GLU A 141 11.74 -28.30 -2.28
N ALA A 142 10.89 -29.06 -1.58
CA ALA A 142 9.78 -29.77 -2.18
C ALA A 142 8.58 -28.86 -2.48
N VAL A 143 7.85 -29.20 -3.55
CA VAL A 143 6.56 -28.61 -3.85
C VAL A 143 5.47 -29.53 -3.31
N TRP A 144 4.83 -29.11 -2.21
CA TRP A 144 3.83 -29.92 -1.51
C TRP A 144 2.47 -29.88 -2.20
N VAL A 145 1.86 -31.04 -2.39
CA VAL A 145 0.65 -31.20 -3.22
C VAL A 145 -0.37 -32.16 -2.62
N LEU A 146 -1.63 -31.98 -3.02
CA LEU A 146 -2.72 -32.95 -2.87
C LEU A 146 -3.34 -33.22 -4.27
N PRO A 147 -2.82 -34.23 -5.01
CA PRO A 147 -3.31 -34.59 -6.33
C PRO A 147 -4.46 -35.60 -6.23
N LEU A 148 -5.68 -35.15 -6.52
CA LEU A 148 -6.86 -36.02 -6.58
C LEU A 148 -7.14 -36.44 -8.02
N GLN A 149 -7.44 -37.72 -8.21
CA GLN A 149 -7.88 -38.30 -9.46
C GLN A 149 -9.27 -38.89 -9.31
N VAL A 150 -10.11 -38.68 -10.32
CA VAL A 150 -11.46 -39.25 -10.43
C VAL A 150 -11.42 -40.39 -11.42
N THR A 151 -11.76 -41.58 -10.95
CA THR A 151 -11.73 -42.83 -11.72
C THR A 151 -13.10 -43.50 -11.70
N SER A 152 -13.36 -44.36 -12.69
CA SER A 152 -14.57 -45.20 -12.71
C SER A 152 -14.23 -46.56 -13.30
N GLU A 153 -14.79 -47.61 -12.72
CA GLU A 153 -14.71 -48.97 -13.26
C GLU A 153 -15.77 -49.22 -14.34
N THR A 154 -16.85 -48.44 -14.34
CA THR A 154 -18.06 -48.69 -15.14
C THR A 154 -18.38 -47.61 -16.16
N ASP A 155 -17.86 -46.40 -15.98
CA ASP A 155 -18.29 -45.21 -16.71
C ASP A 155 -17.13 -44.44 -17.34
N SER A 156 -17.39 -43.79 -18.47
CA SER A 156 -16.39 -42.96 -19.16
C SER A 156 -16.11 -41.67 -18.39
N ILE A 157 -14.83 -41.33 -18.26
CA ILE A 157 -14.36 -40.04 -17.73
C ILE A 157 -13.54 -39.34 -18.81
N ASN A 158 -13.70 -38.03 -18.92
CA ASN A 158 -12.88 -37.23 -19.81
C ASN A 158 -11.42 -37.25 -19.32
N ALA A 159 -10.52 -37.86 -20.11
CA ALA A 159 -9.12 -38.06 -19.76
C ALA A 159 -8.31 -36.76 -19.57
N GLU A 160 -8.76 -35.63 -20.14
CA GLU A 160 -8.12 -34.32 -19.93
C GLU A 160 -8.74 -33.56 -18.74
N LYS A 161 -9.80 -34.10 -18.13
CA LYS A 161 -10.57 -33.44 -17.08
C LYS A 161 -10.94 -34.40 -15.95
N ASN A 162 -10.03 -35.28 -15.55
CA ASN A 162 -10.28 -36.29 -14.51
C ASN A 162 -9.54 -36.00 -13.20
N GLU A 163 -8.95 -34.82 -13.02
CA GLU A 163 -8.04 -34.55 -11.91
C GLU A 163 -8.23 -33.18 -11.26
N LEU A 164 -7.83 -33.07 -10.00
CA LEU A 164 -7.65 -31.81 -9.29
C LEU A 164 -6.29 -31.86 -8.60
N PHE A 165 -5.36 -31.03 -9.04
CA PHE A 165 -4.00 -31.01 -8.52
C PHE A 165 -3.81 -29.76 -7.66
N LEU A 166 -4.00 -29.90 -6.34
CA LEU A 166 -3.81 -28.78 -5.42
C LEU A 166 -2.34 -28.63 -5.06
N LYS A 167 -1.72 -27.53 -5.50
CA LYS A 167 -0.36 -27.15 -5.12
C LYS A 167 -0.42 -26.20 -3.93
N LEU A 168 0.17 -26.62 -2.80
CA LEU A 168 0.14 -25.85 -1.57
C LEU A 168 1.27 -24.83 -1.59
N THR A 169 0.91 -23.57 -1.77
CA THR A 169 1.87 -22.47 -1.94
C THR A 169 2.42 -21.94 -0.63
N GLY A 170 1.78 -22.27 0.49
CA GLY A 170 2.22 -21.88 1.84
C GLY A 170 1.12 -22.05 2.88
N VAL A 171 1.53 -22.03 4.14
CA VAL A 171 0.65 -21.85 5.29
C VAL A 171 1.00 -20.50 5.91
N ILE A 172 0.11 -19.53 5.78
CA ILE A 172 0.33 -18.17 6.30
C ILE A 172 -0.56 -17.90 7.51
N THR A 173 0.02 -17.30 8.54
CA THR A 173 -0.74 -16.78 9.67
C THR A 173 -1.28 -15.42 9.26
N PRO A 174 -2.61 -15.22 9.19
CA PRO A 174 -3.19 -13.91 8.91
C PRO A 174 -2.68 -12.88 9.92
N ALA A 175 -2.55 -11.63 9.48
CA ALA A 175 -2.15 -10.55 10.37
C ALA A 175 -2.98 -9.28 10.13
N ILE A 176 -3.31 -8.58 11.22
CA ILE A 176 -3.95 -7.27 11.18
C ILE A 176 -2.88 -6.18 11.14
N GLY A 177 -3.11 -5.15 10.32
CA GLY A 177 -2.24 -3.98 10.28
C GLY A 177 -2.89 -2.79 9.58
N PHE A 178 -2.22 -1.64 9.67
CA PHE A 178 -2.56 -0.47 8.86
C PHE A 178 -2.15 -0.68 7.40
N ALA A 179 -2.91 -0.09 6.48
CA ALA A 179 -2.61 -0.17 5.06
C ALA A 179 -1.44 0.73 4.65
N ASN A 180 -1.23 1.84 5.37
CA ASN A 180 -0.14 2.79 5.16
C ASN A 180 0.47 3.20 6.52
N SER A 181 1.79 3.19 6.60
CA SER A 181 2.58 3.64 7.76
C SER A 181 3.56 4.77 7.40
N ASP A 182 3.54 5.23 6.15
CA ASP A 182 4.35 6.36 5.70
C ASP A 182 3.86 7.67 6.32
N VAL A 183 4.81 8.56 6.59
CA VAL A 183 4.53 9.86 7.23
C VAL A 183 4.35 10.93 6.18
N GLU A 184 3.10 11.26 5.88
CA GLU A 184 2.73 12.40 5.02
C GLU A 184 2.30 13.60 5.87
N VAL A 185 2.99 14.73 5.71
CA VAL A 185 2.70 15.95 6.48
C VAL A 185 1.59 16.75 5.80
N LYS A 186 0.41 16.77 6.41
CA LYS A 186 -0.71 17.59 5.94
C LYS A 186 -0.55 19.04 6.39
N LEU A 187 -0.52 19.96 5.43
CA LEU A 187 -0.46 21.41 5.69
C LEU A 187 -1.87 21.95 5.98
N LEU A 188 -2.02 22.69 7.06
CA LEU A 188 -3.26 23.29 7.51
C LEU A 188 -3.02 24.74 7.89
N ASP A 189 -3.86 25.66 7.41
CA ASP A 189 -3.71 27.08 7.74
C ASP A 189 -4.31 27.40 9.12
N TYR A 190 -3.53 28.07 9.97
CA TYR A 190 -3.95 28.50 11.29
C TYR A 190 -5.21 29.36 11.22
N GLY A 191 -6.20 29.04 12.06
CA GLY A 191 -7.48 29.76 12.14
C GLY A 191 -8.44 29.47 10.98
N SER A 192 -8.03 28.73 9.95
CA SER A 192 -8.87 28.41 8.78
C SER A 192 -9.47 27.00 8.83
N VAL A 193 -8.98 26.15 9.73
CA VAL A 193 -9.38 24.74 9.80
C VAL A 193 -10.23 24.51 11.04
N SER A 194 -11.46 24.06 10.84
CA SER A 194 -12.35 23.64 11.93
C SER A 194 -12.01 22.23 12.42
N THR A 195 -12.95 21.56 13.07
CA THR A 195 -12.87 20.11 13.26
C THR A 195 -12.91 19.39 11.91
N PHE A 196 -12.04 18.40 11.72
CA PHE A 196 -11.97 17.55 10.53
C PHE A 196 -11.71 16.09 10.92
N THR A 197 -11.92 15.17 9.96
CA THR A 197 -11.77 13.73 10.16
C THR A 197 -10.70 13.19 9.22
N GLU A 198 -9.75 12.43 9.75
CA GLU A 198 -8.85 11.58 8.99
C GLU A 198 -9.37 10.14 8.96
N LYS A 199 -9.22 9.50 7.81
CA LYS A 199 -9.67 8.12 7.58
C LYS A 199 -8.45 7.22 7.46
N VAL A 200 -8.21 6.46 8.52
CA VAL A 200 -7.03 5.60 8.63
C VAL A 200 -7.42 4.17 8.26
N LYS A 201 -6.91 3.68 7.13
CA LYS A 201 -7.26 2.34 6.65
C LYS A 201 -6.47 1.28 7.42
N PHE A 202 -7.17 0.28 7.95
CA PHE A 202 -6.61 -0.93 8.55
C PHE A 202 -7.38 -2.16 8.06
N GLY A 203 -6.79 -3.33 8.21
CA GLY A 203 -7.42 -4.56 7.75
C GLY A 203 -6.60 -5.80 7.99
N LEU A 204 -7.17 -6.92 7.56
CA LEU A 204 -6.53 -8.21 7.49
C LEU A 204 -5.79 -8.34 6.15
N ASP A 205 -4.64 -9.00 6.14
CA ASP A 205 -3.86 -9.28 4.94
C ASP A 205 -4.43 -10.41 4.06
N THR A 206 -5.58 -10.95 4.45
CA THR A 206 -6.34 -11.98 3.73
C THR A 206 -7.85 -11.74 3.83
N ASP A 207 -8.63 -12.51 3.07
CA ASP A 207 -10.09 -12.51 3.16
C ASP A 207 -10.57 -12.78 4.59
N ASN A 208 -11.28 -11.80 5.15
CA ASN A 208 -11.77 -11.89 6.52
C ASN A 208 -13.02 -12.77 6.62
N LYS A 209 -12.94 -13.85 7.41
CA LYS A 209 -14.05 -14.77 7.69
C LYS A 209 -14.56 -14.67 9.14
N TRP A 210 -14.10 -13.66 9.89
CA TRP A 210 -14.33 -13.53 11.33
C TRP A 210 -14.79 -12.11 11.69
N ASP A 211 -15.44 -11.98 12.84
CA ASP A 211 -15.62 -10.68 13.48
C ASP A 211 -14.42 -10.42 14.39
N LEU A 212 -13.57 -9.47 14.02
CA LEU A 212 -12.30 -9.19 14.70
C LEU A 212 -12.38 -7.89 15.50
N GLU A 213 -12.32 -7.97 16.82
CA GLU A 213 -12.27 -6.79 17.69
C GLU A 213 -10.84 -6.26 17.74
N CYS A 214 -10.63 -5.04 17.24
CA CYS A 214 -9.32 -4.40 17.18
C CYS A 214 -9.28 -3.23 18.17
N LYS A 215 -8.24 -3.18 19.01
CA LYS A 215 -8.03 -2.12 20.00
C LYS A 215 -6.94 -1.16 19.54
N PHE A 216 -7.22 0.14 19.65
CA PHE A 216 -6.33 1.22 19.23
C PHE A 216 -5.95 2.12 20.39
N VAL A 217 -4.70 2.59 20.38
CA VAL A 217 -4.20 3.61 21.31
C VAL A 217 -3.37 4.65 20.58
N VAL A 218 -3.09 5.77 21.25
CA VAL A 218 -2.10 6.74 20.77
C VAL A 218 -0.73 6.41 21.36
N ASP A 219 0.24 6.09 20.51
CA ASP A 219 1.60 5.70 20.92
C ASP A 219 2.52 6.93 21.00
N LYS A 220 2.39 7.71 22.08
CA LYS A 220 3.18 8.96 22.24
C LYS A 220 4.69 8.72 22.24
N GLU A 221 5.17 7.51 22.56
CA GLU A 221 6.60 7.17 22.60
C GLU A 221 7.21 7.13 21.18
N TYR A 222 6.42 6.72 20.19
CA TYR A 222 6.79 6.71 18.77
C TYR A 222 7.32 8.05 18.27
N ILE A 223 6.79 9.17 18.77
CA ILE A 223 7.15 10.51 18.29
C ILE A 223 8.62 10.83 18.61
N ALA A 224 9.13 10.40 19.78
CA ALA A 224 10.50 10.65 20.18
C ALA A 224 11.50 9.86 19.31
N GLU A 225 11.19 8.60 19.05
CA GLU A 225 11.96 7.72 18.15
C GLU A 225 11.97 8.28 16.73
N TYR A 226 10.78 8.59 16.19
CA TYR A 226 10.64 9.16 14.84
C TYR A 226 11.43 10.46 14.68
N ASN A 227 11.36 11.36 15.65
CA ASN A 227 12.11 12.63 15.63
C ASN A 227 13.63 12.39 15.63
N ALA A 228 14.12 11.45 16.44
CA ALA A 228 15.55 11.12 16.51
C ALA A 228 16.06 10.51 15.20
N ASP A 229 15.34 9.54 14.65
CA ASP A 229 15.75 8.80 13.45
C ASP A 229 15.70 9.67 12.17
N ASN A 230 14.74 10.60 12.11
CA ASN A 230 14.50 11.42 10.93
C ASN A 230 15.00 12.87 11.06
N GLY A 231 15.59 13.24 12.20
CA GLY A 231 16.03 14.62 12.47
C GLY A 231 14.88 15.64 12.43
N THR A 232 13.68 15.22 12.82
CA THR A 232 12.47 16.06 12.85
C THR A 232 12.16 16.54 14.27
N ASN A 233 11.11 17.36 14.43
CA ASN A 233 10.73 17.95 15.72
C ASN A 233 9.21 18.03 15.90
N PHE A 234 8.50 16.96 15.54
CA PHE A 234 7.06 16.84 15.75
C PHE A 234 6.71 16.85 17.23
N LYS A 235 5.63 17.54 17.56
CA LYS A 235 5.05 17.60 18.91
C LYS A 235 3.89 16.64 19.03
N VAL A 236 3.59 16.21 20.26
CA VAL A 236 2.35 15.50 20.56
C VAL A 236 1.18 16.43 20.29
N LEU A 237 0.11 15.93 19.64
CA LEU A 237 -1.15 16.67 19.60
C LEU A 237 -1.66 16.91 21.05
N PRO A 238 -2.14 18.12 21.39
CA PRO A 238 -2.69 18.39 22.71
C PRO A 238 -3.86 17.46 23.07
N GLU A 239 -3.95 17.06 24.34
CA GLU A 239 -5.07 16.22 24.78
C GLU A 239 -6.41 16.96 24.61
N GLY A 240 -7.45 16.24 24.19
CA GLY A 240 -8.78 16.79 23.95
C GLY A 240 -8.97 17.48 22.59
N THR A 241 -7.89 17.66 21.80
CA THR A 241 -7.98 18.16 20.42
C THR A 241 -8.14 17.04 19.39
N TYR A 242 -8.23 15.78 19.82
CA TYR A 242 -8.47 14.64 18.94
C TYR A 242 -9.33 13.58 19.63
N THR A 243 -9.95 12.73 18.81
CA THR A 243 -10.69 11.53 19.23
C THR A 243 -10.27 10.37 18.33
N VAL A 244 -9.70 9.33 18.93
CA VAL A 244 -9.40 8.05 18.29
C VAL A 244 -10.35 7.00 18.91
N PRO A 245 -11.12 6.25 18.11
CA PRO A 245 -11.92 5.15 18.63
C PRO A 245 -11.04 4.11 19.31
N GLU A 246 -11.34 3.76 20.57
CA GLU A 246 -10.53 2.80 21.34
C GLU A 246 -10.68 1.37 20.81
N MET A 247 -11.87 1.02 20.30
CA MET A 247 -12.19 -0.32 19.82
C MET A 247 -13.08 -0.25 18.58
N VAL A 248 -12.73 -1.04 17.56
CA VAL A 248 -13.52 -1.19 16.33
C VAL A 248 -13.56 -2.67 15.94
N THR A 249 -14.75 -3.17 15.59
CA THR A 249 -14.92 -4.53 15.08
C THR A 249 -14.80 -4.55 13.57
N LEU A 250 -13.79 -5.23 13.01
CA LEU A 250 -13.72 -5.56 11.59
C LEU A 250 -14.65 -6.75 11.30
N PRO A 251 -15.80 -6.52 10.63
CA PRO A 251 -16.83 -7.54 10.55
C PRO A 251 -16.50 -8.62 9.52
N ASN A 252 -17.07 -9.80 9.72
CA ASN A 252 -16.96 -10.92 8.79
C ASN A 252 -17.31 -10.50 7.35
N GLY A 253 -16.49 -10.92 6.39
CA GLY A 253 -16.62 -10.57 4.97
C GLY A 253 -16.06 -9.20 4.61
N THR A 254 -15.57 -8.42 5.58
CA THR A 254 -14.90 -7.13 5.35
C THR A 254 -13.41 -7.24 5.66
N THR A 255 -12.59 -7.21 4.63
CA THR A 255 -11.12 -7.34 4.76
C THR A 255 -10.44 -6.03 5.22
N ASN A 256 -11.01 -4.87 4.88
CA ASN A 256 -10.45 -3.56 5.23
C ASN A 256 -11.54 -2.59 5.65
N MET A 257 -11.20 -1.68 6.56
CA MET A 257 -12.07 -0.61 7.03
C MET A 257 -11.27 0.66 7.34
N GLU A 258 -11.97 1.79 7.43
CA GLU A 258 -11.41 3.07 7.84
C GLU A 258 -11.75 3.33 9.32
N LEU A 259 -10.70 3.57 10.11
CA LEU A 259 -10.80 4.15 11.44
C LEU A 259 -10.94 5.67 11.29
N GLU A 260 -12.08 6.22 11.73
CA GLU A 260 -12.33 7.67 11.67
C GLU A 260 -11.77 8.40 12.88
N VAL A 261 -10.74 9.20 12.65
CA VAL A 261 -10.03 9.97 13.68
C VAL A 261 -10.43 11.43 13.55
N THR A 262 -11.02 11.99 14.60
CA THR A 262 -11.46 13.39 14.59
C THR A 262 -10.38 14.29 15.19
N ILE A 263 -10.08 15.42 14.56
CA ILE A 263 -9.12 16.42 15.03
C ILE A 263 -9.78 17.81 15.06
N LYS A 264 -9.66 18.53 16.19
CA LYS A 264 -10.14 19.90 16.38
C LYS A 264 -9.08 20.91 15.96
N GLY A 265 -8.98 21.13 14.65
CA GLY A 265 -7.95 22.01 14.05
C GLY A 265 -8.01 23.45 14.56
N ASP A 266 -9.19 23.92 14.94
CA ASP A 266 -9.46 25.26 15.46
C ASP A 266 -8.83 25.53 16.84
N GLN A 267 -8.42 24.47 17.53
CA GLN A 267 -7.78 24.55 18.86
C GLN A 267 -6.25 24.37 18.79
N LEU A 268 -5.70 24.17 17.59
CA LEU A 268 -4.26 23.93 17.40
C LEU A 268 -3.51 25.24 17.17
N ALA A 269 -2.44 25.44 17.95
CA ALA A 269 -1.47 26.50 17.67
C ALA A 269 -0.58 26.13 16.48
N THR A 270 0.09 27.11 15.88
CA THR A 270 1.06 26.86 14.80
C THR A 270 2.19 25.91 15.23
N GLY A 271 2.58 25.01 14.34
CA GLY A 271 3.67 24.06 14.59
C GLY A 271 3.44 22.71 13.91
N ASP A 272 4.40 21.81 14.13
CA ASP A 272 4.39 20.46 13.58
C ASP A 272 3.93 19.48 14.67
N TYR A 273 2.91 18.68 14.36
CA TYR A 273 2.32 17.72 15.27
C TYR A 273 2.23 16.34 14.64
N MET A 274 2.32 15.31 15.48
CA MET A 274 2.14 13.92 15.09
C MET A 274 1.15 13.24 16.05
N LEU A 275 0.26 12.44 15.49
CA LEU A 275 -0.68 11.55 16.18
C LEU A 275 -0.46 10.12 15.68
N PRO A 276 0.44 9.35 16.31
CA PRO A 276 0.66 7.94 15.99
C PRO A 276 -0.43 7.08 16.61
N ILE A 277 -1.13 6.34 15.77
CA ILE A 277 -2.18 5.42 16.19
C ILE A 277 -1.62 4.01 16.08
N LYS A 278 -1.79 3.23 17.14
CA LYS A 278 -1.25 1.87 17.26
C LYS A 278 -2.35 0.86 17.51
N ILE A 279 -2.29 -0.25 16.80
CA ILE A 279 -3.07 -1.45 17.12
C ILE A 279 -2.33 -2.17 18.24
N VAL A 280 -3.00 -2.40 19.37
CA VAL A 280 -2.38 -3.03 20.55
C VAL A 280 -2.95 -4.39 20.89
N GLU A 281 -4.15 -4.70 20.40
CA GLU A 281 -4.83 -5.96 20.68
C GLU A 281 -5.80 -6.26 19.53
N VAL A 282 -5.87 -7.53 19.16
CA VAL A 282 -6.87 -8.07 18.23
C VAL A 282 -7.42 -9.36 18.85
N SER A 283 -8.73 -9.57 18.77
CA SER A 283 -9.38 -10.76 19.35
C SER A 283 -8.86 -12.09 18.79
N GLN A 284 -8.34 -12.08 17.57
CA GLN A 284 -7.75 -13.23 16.88
C GLN A 284 -6.63 -12.75 15.95
N PHE A 285 -5.63 -13.61 15.73
CA PHE A 285 -4.45 -13.36 14.90
C PHE A 285 -3.42 -12.40 15.51
N GLU A 286 -2.26 -12.34 14.87
CA GLU A 286 -1.17 -11.46 15.26
C GLU A 286 -1.35 -10.08 14.63
N ILE A 287 -0.69 -9.09 15.25
CA ILE A 287 -0.55 -7.75 14.68
C ILE A 287 0.74 -7.73 13.89
N SER A 288 0.69 -7.29 12.64
CA SER A 288 1.89 -7.12 11.82
C SER A 288 2.79 -6.03 12.43
N GLU A 289 3.97 -6.40 12.94
CA GLU A 289 4.89 -5.45 13.59
C GLU A 289 5.21 -4.24 12.69
N ALA A 290 5.49 -4.49 11.42
CA ALA A 290 5.80 -3.46 10.43
C ALA A 290 4.62 -2.52 10.11
N LYS A 291 3.39 -2.91 10.45
CA LYS A 291 2.14 -2.17 10.16
C LYS A 291 1.33 -1.91 11.43
N ALA A 292 1.94 -2.04 12.61
CA ALA A 292 1.26 -1.89 13.89
C ALA A 292 0.96 -0.42 14.23
N VAL A 293 1.70 0.52 13.65
CA VAL A 293 1.59 1.97 13.89
C VAL A 293 1.39 2.71 12.57
N THR A 294 0.52 3.71 12.59
CA THR A 294 0.38 4.68 11.50
C THR A 294 0.39 6.11 12.07
N PRO A 295 1.37 6.94 11.70
CA PRO A 295 1.47 8.32 12.17
C PRO A 295 0.69 9.28 11.26
N LEU A 296 -0.26 10.01 11.85
CA LEU A 296 -0.86 11.17 11.20
C LEU A 296 -0.02 12.42 11.53
N ALA A 297 0.56 13.06 10.51
CA ALA A 297 1.38 14.25 10.69
C ALA A 297 0.69 15.50 10.14
N PHE A 298 0.72 16.58 10.92
CA PHE A 298 0.09 17.86 10.59
C PHE A 298 1.08 19.01 10.80
N ARG A 299 1.05 19.98 9.90
CA ARG A 299 1.74 21.26 10.08
C ARG A 299 0.72 22.39 10.03
N ILE A 300 0.56 23.05 11.18
CA ILE A 300 -0.31 24.22 11.32
C ILE A 300 0.51 25.46 10.94
N MET A 301 0.25 25.98 9.75
CA MET A 301 0.93 27.11 9.12
C MET A 301 0.41 28.44 9.64
N GLY A 302 1.30 29.35 10.01
CA GLY A 302 0.94 30.77 10.19
C GLY A 302 0.61 31.43 8.84
N HIS A 303 0.16 32.68 8.87
CA HIS A 303 -0.15 33.40 7.62
C HIS A 303 1.14 33.79 6.90
N LYS A 304 1.19 33.60 5.58
CA LYS A 304 2.32 34.10 4.76
C LYS A 304 2.39 35.62 4.90
N LEU A 305 3.51 36.12 5.40
CA LEU A 305 3.71 37.55 5.63
C LEU A 305 4.08 38.27 4.33
N SER A 306 3.52 39.46 4.11
CA SER A 306 3.99 40.32 3.01
C SER A 306 5.38 40.85 3.35
N ARG A 307 6.31 40.68 2.43
CA ARG A 307 7.70 41.15 2.56
C ARG A 307 7.91 42.57 2.00
N THR A 308 6.83 43.25 1.65
CA THR A 308 6.89 44.60 1.05
C THR A 308 7.64 45.56 1.98
N GLY A 309 8.72 46.15 1.47
CA GLY A 309 9.56 47.09 2.22
C GLY A 309 10.54 46.45 3.21
N TRP A 310 10.58 45.11 3.30
CA TRP A 310 11.62 44.41 4.07
C TRP A 310 12.99 44.64 3.42
N THR A 311 14.05 44.51 4.22
CA THR A 311 15.43 44.62 3.73
C THR A 311 16.26 43.47 4.24
N ALA A 312 17.27 43.04 3.49
CA ALA A 312 18.21 42.01 3.88
C ALA A 312 19.65 42.53 3.85
N GLU A 313 20.50 41.96 4.71
CA GLU A 313 21.95 42.13 4.73
C GLU A 313 22.62 40.77 5.01
N ALA A 314 23.85 40.58 4.56
CA ALA A 314 24.63 39.38 4.83
C ALA A 314 26.06 39.72 5.21
N ASP A 315 26.73 38.82 5.94
CA ASP A 315 28.16 38.94 6.27
C ASP A 315 29.09 38.65 5.08
N THR A 316 28.56 38.00 4.05
CA THR A 316 29.21 37.81 2.75
C THR A 316 28.21 37.92 1.61
N GLU A 317 28.65 38.48 0.48
CA GLU A 317 27.89 38.60 -0.77
C GLU A 317 28.82 38.42 -1.98
N GLU A 318 28.30 37.93 -3.10
CA GLU A 318 29.01 37.91 -4.38
C GLU A 318 28.58 39.10 -5.25
N LEU A 319 29.41 40.15 -5.28
CA LEU A 319 29.05 41.43 -5.89
C LEU A 319 29.38 41.54 -7.39
N THR A 320 30.21 40.64 -7.94
CA THR A 320 30.57 40.70 -9.38
C THR A 320 30.33 39.42 -10.13
N GLY A 321 30.59 38.26 -9.51
CA GLY A 321 30.57 36.96 -10.18
C GLY A 321 29.21 36.53 -10.71
N GLU A 322 28.13 37.03 -10.12
CA GLU A 322 26.76 36.71 -10.52
C GLU A 322 26.14 37.77 -11.46
N GLY A 323 26.90 38.80 -11.83
CA GLY A 323 26.42 39.95 -12.61
C GLY A 323 25.84 41.07 -11.74
N ALA A 324 25.63 42.25 -12.35
CA ALA A 324 25.18 43.43 -11.63
C ALA A 324 23.77 43.22 -11.04
N GLY A 325 23.65 43.38 -9.72
CA GLY A 325 22.37 43.27 -9.01
C GLY A 325 21.95 41.86 -8.62
N ASN A 326 22.80 40.85 -8.83
CA ASN A 326 22.59 39.48 -8.37
C ASN A 326 23.71 39.09 -7.38
N GLY A 327 23.51 38.03 -6.59
CA GLY A 327 24.46 37.59 -5.56
C GLY A 327 24.39 38.40 -4.25
N VAL A 328 23.56 39.44 -4.20
CA VAL A 328 23.36 40.32 -3.03
C VAL A 328 22.22 39.82 -2.13
N ALA A 329 22.25 40.18 -0.85
CA ALA A 329 21.29 39.74 0.17
C ALA A 329 19.85 40.12 -0.19
N GLY A 330 19.65 41.29 -0.81
CA GLY A 330 18.33 41.77 -1.22
C GLY A 330 17.59 40.85 -2.19
N CYS A 331 18.30 40.01 -2.95
CA CYS A 331 17.69 39.06 -3.87
C CYS A 331 16.78 38.05 -3.18
N VAL A 332 17.00 37.75 -1.89
CA VAL A 332 16.13 36.80 -1.16
C VAL A 332 14.72 37.33 -0.87
N LEU A 333 14.43 38.58 -1.24
CA LEU A 333 13.19 39.31 -0.95
C LEU A 333 12.50 39.87 -2.21
N ASP A 334 13.00 39.59 -3.41
CA ASP A 334 12.57 40.27 -4.64
C ASP A 334 11.47 39.55 -5.45
N ASP A 335 11.03 38.37 -5.01
CA ASP A 335 10.04 37.50 -5.67
C ASP A 335 10.50 37.06 -7.08
N ASN A 336 11.82 37.02 -7.34
CA ASN A 336 12.40 36.61 -8.61
C ASN A 336 13.34 35.41 -8.43
N LEU A 337 12.86 34.22 -8.82
CA LEU A 337 13.62 32.97 -8.70
C LEU A 337 14.89 32.90 -9.57
N THR A 338 15.10 33.85 -10.48
CA THR A 338 16.33 33.93 -11.30
C THR A 338 17.47 34.68 -10.62
N THR A 339 17.15 35.50 -9.61
CA THR A 339 18.11 36.15 -8.72
C THR A 339 18.25 35.35 -7.42
N PHE A 340 19.37 35.54 -6.74
CA PHE A 340 19.69 34.86 -5.49
C PHE A 340 20.78 35.59 -4.74
N TRP A 341 20.76 35.49 -3.41
CA TRP A 341 21.94 35.78 -2.61
C TRP A 341 22.96 34.65 -2.80
N HIS A 342 24.25 34.99 -2.83
CA HIS A 342 25.34 34.02 -2.90
C HIS A 342 26.50 34.45 -1.99
N SER A 343 27.09 33.53 -1.25
CA SER A 343 28.36 33.79 -0.55
C SER A 343 29.48 34.13 -1.54
N THR A 344 30.45 34.96 -1.16
CA THR A 344 31.52 35.40 -2.08
C THR A 344 32.31 34.20 -2.62
N TRP A 345 32.60 34.21 -3.92
CA TRP A 345 33.43 33.20 -4.57
C TRP A 345 34.46 33.80 -5.54
N GLN A 346 34.21 34.99 -6.09
CA GLN A 346 35.10 35.69 -7.02
C GLN A 346 35.78 36.91 -6.40
N THR A 347 35.07 37.65 -5.54
CA THR A 347 35.40 39.05 -5.21
C THR A 347 36.15 39.27 -3.90
N GLY A 348 36.20 38.28 -3.01
CA GLY A 348 36.77 38.45 -1.66
C GLY A 348 37.51 37.24 -1.12
N ASN A 349 38.27 37.47 -0.03
CA ASN A 349 38.77 36.39 0.80
C ASN A 349 37.57 35.63 1.36
N ARG A 350 37.32 34.41 0.85
CA ARG A 350 36.31 33.50 1.37
C ARG A 350 36.43 33.43 2.90
N ILE A 351 35.38 33.83 3.60
CA ILE A 351 35.27 33.59 5.04
C ILE A 351 34.81 32.13 5.24
N PRO A 352 35.24 31.43 6.30
CA PRO A 352 34.74 30.10 6.59
C PRO A 352 33.28 30.17 7.07
N LEU A 353 32.52 29.08 6.88
CA LEU A 353 31.23 28.90 7.56
C LEU A 353 31.40 29.06 9.08
N PRO A 354 30.39 29.55 9.81
CA PRO A 354 29.03 29.83 9.33
C PRO A 354 28.86 31.21 8.67
N TYR A 355 27.89 31.31 7.76
CA TYR A 355 27.44 32.58 7.15
C TYR A 355 26.15 33.07 7.80
N GLU A 356 25.94 34.38 7.82
CA GLU A 356 24.76 35.03 8.38
C GLU A 356 24.03 35.89 7.34
N LEU A 357 22.73 35.60 7.16
CA LEU A 357 21.79 36.43 6.39
C LEU A 357 20.73 36.97 7.35
N ILE A 358 20.60 38.29 7.44
CA ILE A 358 19.68 38.98 8.36
C ILE A 358 18.63 39.73 7.55
N ILE A 359 17.36 39.50 7.88
CA ILE A 359 16.19 40.16 7.30
C ILE A 359 15.55 41.07 8.36
N ASP A 360 15.30 42.32 8.00
CA ASP A 360 14.54 43.30 8.79
C ASP A 360 13.12 43.42 8.25
N ALA A 361 12.15 42.90 9.00
CA ALA A 361 10.72 42.91 8.66
C ALA A 361 10.03 44.27 8.85
N LYS A 362 10.76 45.29 9.32
CA LYS A 362 10.31 46.68 9.59
C LYS A 362 9.28 46.85 10.70
N LYS A 363 8.57 45.81 11.10
CA LYS A 363 7.76 45.74 12.32
C LYS A 363 7.90 44.37 12.97
N GLU A 364 7.40 44.24 14.19
CA GLU A 364 7.36 42.96 14.88
C GLU A 364 6.24 42.06 14.34
N TYR A 365 6.53 40.77 14.26
CA TYR A 365 5.59 39.68 14.03
C TYR A 365 5.89 38.54 15.00
N THR A 366 4.94 37.66 15.22
CA THR A 366 5.22 36.34 15.80
C THR A 366 5.53 35.37 14.67
N PHE A 367 6.81 35.10 14.42
CA PHE A 367 7.25 34.18 13.36
C PHE A 367 7.02 32.73 13.78
N THR A 368 6.42 31.94 12.91
CA THR A 368 6.00 30.56 13.18
C THR A 368 6.63 29.55 12.22
N GLN A 369 6.85 29.94 10.97
CA GLN A 369 7.61 29.16 10.00
C GLN A 369 8.49 30.07 9.13
N LEU A 370 9.60 29.53 8.65
CA LEU A 370 10.44 30.13 7.63
C LEU A 370 10.57 29.15 6.47
N ALA A 371 10.48 29.64 5.24
CA ALA A 371 10.72 28.82 4.06
C ALA A 371 11.91 29.34 3.29
N LEU A 372 12.78 28.41 2.89
CA LEU A 372 14.00 28.68 2.14
C LEU A 372 13.86 28.08 0.75
N MET A 373 14.19 28.86 -0.27
CA MET A 373 14.23 28.39 -1.66
C MET A 373 15.66 28.45 -2.17
N GLN A 374 16.17 27.32 -2.63
CA GLN A 374 17.53 27.25 -3.17
C GLN A 374 17.61 27.95 -4.52
N ARG A 375 18.85 28.25 -4.93
CA ARG A 375 19.15 28.69 -6.31
C ARG A 375 18.51 27.74 -7.31
N GLN A 376 17.81 28.30 -8.30
CA GLN A 376 17.16 27.53 -9.37
C GLN A 376 18.18 27.04 -10.40
N HIS A 377 18.97 26.03 -10.02
CA HIS A 377 20.00 25.43 -10.85
C HIS A 377 20.12 23.94 -10.55
N ASP A 378 20.38 23.11 -11.55
CA ASP A 378 20.37 21.64 -11.43
C ASP A 378 21.41 21.08 -10.46
N SER A 379 22.56 21.74 -10.31
CA SER A 379 23.68 21.26 -9.49
C SER A 379 24.20 22.23 -8.42
N ASN A 380 23.79 23.50 -8.43
CA ASN A 380 24.36 24.55 -7.55
C ASN A 380 23.37 24.92 -6.45
N ARG A 381 22.80 23.90 -5.82
CA ARG A 381 21.90 23.96 -4.65
C ARG A 381 22.73 23.65 -3.42
N ASP A 382 23.53 24.64 -3.04
CA ASP A 382 24.68 24.42 -2.15
C ASP A 382 24.29 24.51 -0.67
N THR A 383 23.28 25.29 -0.29
CA THR A 383 22.90 25.47 1.13
C THR A 383 22.34 24.16 1.71
N LYS A 384 22.96 23.65 2.78
CA LYS A 384 22.59 22.35 3.36
C LYS A 384 21.94 22.46 4.73
N ALA A 385 22.59 23.09 5.71
CA ALA A 385 22.04 23.14 7.06
C ALA A 385 22.38 24.44 7.78
N GLY A 386 21.59 24.75 8.80
CA GLY A 386 21.77 25.94 9.59
C GLY A 386 20.72 26.12 10.68
N GLU A 387 20.70 27.33 11.22
CA GLU A 387 19.92 27.71 12.38
C GLU A 387 19.13 28.99 12.11
N PHE A 388 17.96 29.10 12.71
CA PHE A 388 17.13 30.30 12.67
C PHE A 388 17.15 31.01 14.02
N TYR A 389 17.29 32.32 13.98
CA TYR A 389 17.21 33.18 15.14
C TYR A 389 16.26 34.34 14.91
N ILE A 390 15.53 34.75 15.95
CA ILE A 390 14.64 35.91 15.95
C ILE A 390 15.13 36.92 16.99
N SER A 391 15.02 38.21 16.65
CA SER A 391 15.36 39.32 17.54
C SER A 391 14.38 40.49 17.37
N SER A 392 14.13 41.25 18.43
CA SER A 392 13.38 42.51 18.38
C SER A 392 14.28 43.73 18.15
N ASP A 393 15.56 43.66 18.52
CA ASP A 393 16.49 44.80 18.60
C ASP A 393 17.75 44.63 17.76
N LYS A 394 17.93 43.47 17.10
CA LYS A 394 19.12 43.07 16.31
C LYS A 394 20.38 42.82 17.15
N GLU A 395 20.30 42.91 18.48
CA GLU A 395 21.40 42.68 19.41
C GLU A 395 21.21 41.37 20.17
N ASN A 396 20.01 41.15 20.73
CA ASN A 396 19.65 39.97 21.51
C ASN A 396 18.92 38.97 20.61
N TRP A 397 19.55 37.82 20.37
CA TRP A 397 19.06 36.79 19.45
C TRP A 397 18.56 35.55 20.18
N THR A 398 17.36 35.11 19.87
CA THR A 398 16.78 33.85 20.35
C THR A 398 16.87 32.81 19.24
N LYS A 399 17.54 31.67 19.48
CA LYS A 399 17.49 30.53 18.55
C LYS A 399 16.09 29.94 18.57
N VAL A 400 15.44 29.86 17.41
CA VAL A 400 14.04 29.40 17.30
C VAL A 400 13.88 28.07 16.57
N GLY A 401 14.92 27.62 15.84
CA GLY A 401 14.89 26.37 15.12
C GLY A 401 16.19 26.10 14.37
N ALA A 402 16.22 24.98 13.67
CA ALA A 402 17.28 24.59 12.75
C ALA A 402 16.65 24.05 11.45
N PHE A 403 17.43 24.01 10.38
CA PHE A 403 17.01 23.46 9.10
C PHE A 403 18.07 22.53 8.52
N ASN A 404 17.60 21.54 7.76
CA ASN A 404 18.40 20.68 6.91
C ASN A 404 17.66 20.58 5.57
N MET A 405 18.25 21.14 4.52
CA MET A 405 17.65 21.26 3.20
C MET A 405 17.96 20.04 2.36
N GLN A 406 16.96 19.55 1.65
CA GLN A 406 17.15 18.65 0.51
C GLN A 406 17.58 19.47 -0.72
N GLN A 407 18.33 18.86 -1.65
CA GLN A 407 18.69 19.50 -2.92
C GLN A 407 17.53 19.46 -3.92
N ILE A 408 16.44 20.16 -3.62
CA ILE A 408 15.24 20.33 -4.46
C ILE A 408 15.01 21.79 -4.85
N LEU A 409 14.19 22.05 -5.87
CA LEU A 409 13.95 23.39 -6.41
C LEU A 409 12.83 24.13 -5.66
N GLU A 410 11.88 23.38 -5.10
CA GLU A 410 10.73 23.87 -4.37
C GLU A 410 11.15 24.54 -3.04
N ALA A 411 10.32 25.48 -2.59
CA ALA A 411 10.51 26.11 -1.29
C ALA A 411 10.34 25.07 -0.17
N GLN A 412 11.33 25.01 0.72
CA GLN A 412 11.32 24.11 1.87
C GLN A 412 10.93 24.88 3.11
N THR A 413 9.81 24.51 3.71
CA THR A 413 9.26 25.17 4.90
C THR A 413 9.71 24.45 6.16
N PHE A 414 10.19 25.21 7.13
CA PHE A 414 10.65 24.73 8.42
C PHE A 414 9.84 25.40 9.53
N ALA A 415 9.30 24.60 10.45
CA ALA A 415 8.68 25.12 11.66
C ALA A 415 9.74 25.70 12.60
N VAL A 416 9.41 26.82 13.23
CA VAL A 416 10.21 27.41 14.29
C VAL A 416 9.38 27.47 15.57
N THR A 417 10.05 27.62 16.70
CA THR A 417 9.39 27.97 17.96
C THR A 417 8.75 29.35 17.80
N PRO A 418 7.42 29.48 17.90
CA PRO A 418 6.74 30.76 17.70
C PRO A 418 7.34 31.85 18.58
N THR A 419 7.93 32.87 17.95
CA THR A 419 8.70 33.91 18.66
C THR A 419 8.38 35.27 18.09
N LYS A 420 8.05 36.21 18.98
CA LYS A 420 7.83 37.61 18.60
C LYS A 420 9.17 38.30 18.34
N GLY A 421 9.28 39.00 17.22
CA GLY A 421 10.44 39.82 16.90
C GLY A 421 10.30 40.52 15.54
N ARG A 422 11.33 41.29 15.16
CA ARG A 422 11.38 42.07 13.91
C ARG A 422 12.43 41.56 12.95
N TYR A 423 13.51 40.99 13.46
CA TYR A 423 14.65 40.53 12.69
C TYR A 423 14.69 39.02 12.64
N ILE A 424 14.92 38.48 11.45
CA ILE A 424 15.18 37.06 11.21
C ILE A 424 16.66 36.93 10.86
N LYS A 425 17.39 36.05 11.53
CA LYS A 425 18.75 35.65 11.14
C LYS A 425 18.73 34.19 10.73
N ILE A 426 19.28 33.94 9.55
CA ILE A 426 19.55 32.61 9.00
C ILE A 426 21.05 32.42 9.09
N LYS A 427 21.47 31.52 9.98
CA LYS A 427 22.88 31.18 10.18
C LYS A 427 23.17 29.85 9.50
N MET A 428 23.80 29.89 8.34
CA MET A 428 24.12 28.69 7.54
C MET A 428 25.41 28.07 8.08
N THR A 429 25.35 26.82 8.51
CA THR A 429 26.45 26.12 9.19
C THR A 429 27.05 24.99 8.35
N ASP A 430 26.35 24.55 7.31
CA ASP A 430 26.80 23.46 6.44
C ASP A 430 26.36 23.68 4.99
N SER A 431 27.12 23.11 4.06
CA SER A 431 26.90 23.20 2.62
C SER A 431 27.13 21.85 1.93
N PHE A 432 26.37 21.58 0.86
CA PHE A 432 26.61 20.45 -0.02
C PHE A 432 27.89 20.60 -0.84
N ARG A 433 28.32 21.84 -1.09
CA ARG A 433 29.56 22.16 -1.80
C ARG A 433 30.39 23.11 -0.94
N ASP A 434 31.42 22.55 -0.31
CA ASP A 434 32.20 23.21 0.75
C ASP A 434 32.39 24.71 0.51
N GLY A 435 31.84 25.51 1.42
CA GLY A 435 32.01 26.96 1.41
C GLY A 435 31.05 27.79 0.58
N TYR A 436 30.09 27.19 -0.11
CA TYR A 436 29.13 27.94 -0.89
C TYR A 436 27.73 27.82 -0.32
N CYS A 437 27.06 28.95 -0.14
CA CYS A 437 25.63 28.97 0.14
C CYS A 437 24.97 29.98 -0.78
N SER A 438 23.77 29.63 -1.23
CA SER A 438 22.91 30.52 -2.00
C SER A 438 21.45 30.25 -1.71
N LEU A 439 20.64 31.30 -1.79
CA LEU A 439 19.20 31.26 -1.58
C LEU A 439 18.55 32.20 -2.60
N SER A 440 17.60 31.70 -3.38
CA SER A 440 16.79 32.52 -4.27
C SER A 440 15.78 33.33 -3.48
N GLU A 441 15.08 32.70 -2.54
CA GLU A 441 14.01 33.35 -1.79
C GLU A 441 13.97 32.89 -0.33
N VAL A 442 13.59 33.82 0.55
CA VAL A 442 13.24 33.54 1.93
C VAL A 442 11.84 34.05 2.20
N TYR A 443 10.93 33.14 2.55
CA TYR A 443 9.57 33.48 2.97
C TYR A 443 9.41 33.31 4.48
N ALA A 444 8.56 34.13 5.06
CA ALA A 444 8.22 34.07 6.48
C ALA A 444 6.71 33.91 6.65
N TYR A 445 6.33 33.12 7.65
CA TYR A 445 4.96 32.90 8.05
C TYR A 445 4.83 33.25 9.53
N GLY A 446 3.70 33.83 9.91
CA GLY A 446 3.51 34.28 11.27
C GLY A 446 2.13 34.83 11.56
N LEU A 447 2.01 35.39 12.75
CA LEU A 447 0.84 36.10 13.26
C LEU A 447 1.25 37.54 13.54
N GLU A 448 0.35 38.49 13.25
CA GLU A 448 0.57 39.92 13.56
C GLU A 448 0.41 40.24 15.05
#